data_AF-A0A1B6E9I2-F1
#
_entry.id   AF-A0A1B6E9I2-F1
#
_cell.length_a   1.000
_cell.length_b   1.000
_cell.length_c   1.000
_cell.angle_alpha   90.00
_cell.angle_beta   90.00
_cell.angle_gamma   90.00
#
_symmetry.space_group_name_H-M   'P 1'
#
loop_
_entity.id
_entity.type
_entity.pdbx_description
1 polymer ?
#
loop_
_entity_poly.entity_id
_entity_poly.type
_entity_poly.pdbx_seq_one_letter_code
_entity_poly.pdbx_strand_id
1 'polypeptide(L)'
;LENVLTSISDEFPSLRTHKLSFCIVTALICYCVGLTCVTYGGNYVLTLMDVYGGGIAVLFIAIFECIALVWIYGLKPLCEDLKFMLGFKPNFYWQITWCFFGPVILSVSDNLIEI
;
A
#
# COMPACT_ATOMS: atom_id res chain seq x y z
N LEU A 1 -7.66 -5.72 -6.32
CA LEU A 1 -9.11 -5.72 -6.00
C LEU A 1 -9.39 -6.41 -4.68
N GLU A 2 -8.93 -7.65 -4.49
CA GLU A 2 -9.12 -8.39 -3.22
C GLU A 2 -8.63 -7.61 -1.99
N ASN A 3 -7.40 -7.09 -2.01
CA ASN A 3 -6.86 -6.30 -0.89
C ASN A 3 -7.78 -5.12 -0.51
N VAL A 4 -8.27 -4.37 -1.50
CA VAL A 4 -9.17 -3.23 -1.28
C VAL A 4 -10.53 -3.68 -0.72
N LEU A 5 -11.08 -4.78 -1.25
CA LEU A 5 -12.34 -5.34 -0.77
C LEU A 5 -12.21 -5.85 0.67
N THR A 6 -11.10 -6.49 1.01
CA THR A 6 -10.81 -6.97 2.36
C THR A 6 -10.65 -5.81 3.33
N SER A 7 -9.83 -4.80 3.00
CA SER A 7 -9.67 -3.60 3.84
C SER A 7 -11.00 -2.90 4.14
N ILE A 8 -11.87 -2.72 3.13
CA ILE A 8 -13.19 -2.08 3.34
C ILE A 8 -14.12 -2.98 4.16
N SER A 9 -14.06 -4.30 3.96
CA SER A 9 -14.88 -5.25 4.70
C SER A 9 -14.46 -5.39 6.16
N ASP A 10 -13.18 -5.15 6.48
CA ASP A 10 -12.65 -5.17 7.84
C ASP A 10 -13.04 -3.90 8.62
N GLU A 11 -13.11 -2.74 7.95
CA GLU A 11 -13.54 -1.47 8.57
C GLU A 11 -15.04 -1.46 8.93
N PHE A 12 -15.88 -2.10 8.11
CA PHE A 12 -17.34 -2.12 8.29
C PHE A 12 -17.91 -3.54 8.50
N PRO A 13 -18.11 -3.99 9.75
CA PRO A 13 -18.64 -5.32 10.04
C PRO A 13 -20.07 -5.55 9.50
N SER A 14 -20.84 -4.48 9.28
CA SER A 14 -22.18 -4.53 8.69
C SER A 14 -22.17 -4.95 7.20
N LEU A 15 -21.10 -4.63 6.46
CA LEU A 15 -20.96 -5.00 5.05
C LEU A 15 -20.64 -6.49 4.83
N ARG A 16 -20.23 -7.20 5.89
CA ARG A 16 -19.95 -8.65 5.83
C ARG A 16 -21.18 -9.49 5.52
N THR A 17 -22.38 -8.98 5.78
CA THR A 17 -23.65 -9.68 5.52
C THR A 17 -24.12 -9.55 4.07
N HIS A 18 -23.69 -8.51 3.35
CA HIS A 18 -24.09 -8.22 1.96
C HIS A 18 -22.89 -8.19 1.00
N LYS A 19 -21.95 -9.13 1.14
CA LYS A 19 -20.70 -9.19 0.34
C LYS A 19 -20.94 -9.13 -1.18
N LEU A 20 -22.02 -9.75 -1.66
CA LEU A 20 -22.34 -9.80 -3.08
C LEU A 20 -22.69 -8.41 -3.64
N SER A 21 -23.54 -7.65 -2.92
CA SER A 21 -23.96 -6.31 -3.33
C SER A 21 -22.77 -5.35 -3.37
N PHE A 22 -21.90 -5.40 -2.35
CA PHE A 22 -20.71 -4.58 -2.28
C PHE A 22 -19.71 -4.86 -3.41
N CYS A 23 -19.51 -6.14 -3.76
CA CYS A 23 -18.65 -6.53 -4.87
C CYS A 23 -19.17 -5.97 -6.21
N ILE A 24 -20.47 -6.07 -6.47
CA ILE A 24 -21.10 -5.54 -7.69
C ILE A 24 -20.95 -4.02 -7.77
N VAL A 25 -21.19 -3.31 -6.66
CA VAL A 25 -21.03 -1.84 -6.62
C VAL A 25 -19.58 -1.43 -6.91
N THR A 26 -18.61 -2.10 -6.26
CA THR A 26 -17.19 -1.82 -6.49
C THR A 26 -16.79 -2.12 -7.93
N ALA A 27 -17.27 -3.23 -8.51
CA ALA A 27 -17.02 -3.58 -9.90
C ALA A 27 -17.61 -2.56 -10.89
N LEU A 28 -18.82 -2.05 -10.62
CA LEU A 28 -19.44 -0.99 -11.42
C LEU A 28 -18.64 0.31 -11.34
N ILE A 29 -18.17 0.70 -10.16
CA ILE A 29 -17.32 1.88 -10.00
C ILE A 29 -16.01 1.72 -10.78
N CYS A 30 -15.33 0.57 -10.66
CA CYS A 30 -14.12 0.29 -11.42
C CYS A 30 -14.38 0.32 -12.94
N TYR A 31 -15.53 -0.17 -13.40
CA TYR A 31 -15.91 -0.12 -14.81
C TYR A 31 -16.12 1.31 -15.31
N CYS A 32 -16.82 2.16 -14.53
CA CYS A 32 -17.00 3.58 -14.86
C CYS A 32 -15.67 4.34 -14.92
N VAL A 33 -14.78 4.12 -13.96
CA VAL A 33 -13.44 4.73 -13.97
C VAL A 33 -12.65 4.25 -15.18
N GLY A 34 -12.67 2.95 -15.48
CA GLY A 34 -12.00 2.36 -16.64
C GLY A 34 -12.49 2.91 -17.99
N LEU A 35 -13.78 3.22 -18.13
CA LEU A 35 -14.33 3.85 -19.34
C LEU A 35 -13.66 5.21 -19.65
N THR A 36 -13.31 5.97 -18.61
CA THR A 36 -12.60 7.25 -18.74
C THR A 36 -11.19 7.10 -19.34
N CYS A 37 -10.59 5.90 -19.23
CA CYS A 37 -9.27 5.60 -19.78
C CYS A 37 -9.30 5.16 -21.26
N VAL A 38 -10.48 4.84 -21.82
CA VAL A 38 -10.62 4.31 -23.19
C VAL A 38 -11.14 5.36 -24.19
N THR A 39 -11.53 6.55 -23.72
CA THR A 39 -11.95 7.68 -24.57
C THR A 39 -10.77 8.28 -25.37
N TYR A 40 -11.07 9.16 -26.34
CA TYR A 40 -10.07 9.79 -27.23
C TYR A 40 -8.91 10.51 -26.50
N GLY A 41 -9.12 10.95 -25.25
CA GLY A 41 -8.09 11.54 -24.38
C GLY A 41 -7.51 10.58 -23.34
N GLY A 42 -7.82 9.29 -23.43
CA GLY A 42 -7.52 8.29 -22.39
C GLY A 42 -6.04 8.13 -22.08
N ASN A 43 -5.16 8.32 -23.07
CA ASN A 43 -3.71 8.28 -22.86
C ASN A 43 -3.24 9.30 -21.82
N TYR A 44 -3.79 10.52 -21.83
CA TYR A 44 -3.43 11.55 -20.85
C TYR A 44 -3.90 11.18 -19.43
N VAL A 45 -5.13 10.66 -19.31
CA VAL A 45 -5.69 10.18 -18.05
C VAL A 45 -4.88 9.01 -17.51
N LEU A 46 -4.45 8.10 -18.38
CA LEU A 46 -3.66 6.92 -18.03
C LEU A 46 -2.26 7.31 -17.55
N THR A 47 -1.58 8.23 -18.23
CA THR A 47 -0.27 8.74 -17.79
C THR A 47 -0.36 9.45 -16.44
N LEU A 48 -1.39 10.26 -16.22
CA LEU A 48 -1.60 10.89 -14.91
C LEU A 48 -1.84 9.85 -13.80
N MET A 49 -2.65 8.82 -14.07
CA MET A 49 -2.91 7.76 -13.11
C MET A 49 -1.67 6.91 -12.81
N ASP A 50 -0.80 6.69 -13.79
CA ASP A 50 0.43 5.90 -13.60
C ASP A 50 1.44 6.66 -12.71
N VAL A 51 1.68 7.94 -13.02
CA VAL A 51 2.61 8.80 -12.28
C VAL A 51 2.13 9.08 -10.85
N TYR A 52 0.86 9.45 -10.68
CA TYR A 52 0.32 9.88 -9.38
C TYR A 52 -0.37 8.77 -8.59
N GLY A 53 -0.97 7.78 -9.25
CA GLY A 53 -1.77 6.74 -8.60
C GLY A 53 -0.93 5.61 -7.99
N GLY A 54 0.11 5.17 -8.69
CA GLY A 54 0.95 4.03 -8.26
C GLY A 54 2.37 4.42 -7.88
N GLY A 55 2.99 5.35 -8.63
CA GLY A 55 4.37 5.76 -8.40
C GLY A 55 4.54 6.55 -7.10
N ILE A 56 4.38 7.86 -7.17
CA ILE A 56 4.79 8.78 -6.09
C ILE A 56 3.99 8.56 -4.80
N ALA A 57 2.67 8.35 -4.91
CA ALA A 57 1.81 8.23 -3.72
C ALA A 57 2.14 7.02 -2.85
N VAL A 58 2.41 5.85 -3.46
CA VAL A 58 2.71 4.61 -2.71
C VAL A 58 4.07 4.73 -2.02
N LEU A 59 5.04 5.39 -2.64
CA LEU A 59 6.36 5.64 -2.05
C LEU A 59 6.24 6.48 -0.78
N PHE A 60 5.48 7.57 -0.83
CA PHE A 60 5.22 8.40 0.35
C PHE A 60 4.57 7.58 1.48
N ILE A 61 3.54 6.80 1.19
CA ILE A 61 2.87 5.95 2.18
C ILE A 61 3.86 4.97 2.81
N ALA A 62 4.69 4.28 2.00
CA ALA A 62 5.67 3.33 2.49
C ALA A 62 6.72 3.97 3.41
N ILE A 63 7.19 5.18 3.10
CA ILE A 63 8.12 5.94 3.95
C ILE A 63 7.45 6.28 5.29
N PHE A 64 6.21 6.77 5.26
CA PHE A 64 5.48 7.10 6.49
C PHE A 64 5.21 5.88 7.36
N GLU A 65 4.84 4.74 6.76
CA GLU A 65 4.67 3.48 7.50
C GLU A 65 5.97 3.03 8.16
N CYS A 66 7.11 3.11 7.46
CA CYS A 66 8.41 2.77 8.04
C CYS A 66 8.78 3.69 9.22
N ILE A 67 8.58 5.00 9.06
CA ILE A 67 8.85 5.98 10.13
C ILE A 67 7.93 5.73 11.33
N ALA A 68 6.64 5.48 11.09
CA ALA A 68 5.67 5.19 12.15
C ALA A 68 6.04 3.91 12.91
N LEU A 69 6.45 2.84 12.22
CA LEU A 69 6.87 1.59 12.87
C LEU A 69 8.13 1.77 13.72
N VAL A 70 9.14 2.49 13.22
CA VAL A 70 10.41 2.66 13.95
C VAL A 70 10.28 3.64 15.10
N TRP A 71 9.57 4.75 14.91
CA TRP A 71 9.57 5.89 15.83
C TRP A 71 8.36 5.91 16.78
N ILE A 72 7.16 5.53 16.31
CA ILE A 72 5.94 5.50 17.14
C ILE A 72 5.78 4.15 17.83
N TYR A 73 5.91 3.04 17.09
CA TYR A 73 5.73 1.69 17.66
C TYR A 73 6.97 1.20 18.42
N GLY A 74 8.16 1.54 17.90
CA GLY A 74 9.44 1.17 18.51
C GLY A 74 9.89 -0.24 18.14
N LEU A 75 11.20 -0.39 17.95
CA LEU A 75 11.82 -1.65 17.50
C LEU A 75 11.69 -2.81 18.51
N LYS A 76 11.51 -2.54 19.81
CA LYS A 76 11.44 -3.57 20.86
C LYS A 76 10.09 -4.30 20.86
N PRO A 77 8.92 -3.61 20.92
CA PRO A 77 7.62 -4.27 20.74
C PRO A 77 7.51 -5.01 19.41
N LEU A 78 7.99 -4.42 18.32
CA LEU A 78 7.98 -5.04 17.00
C LEU A 78 8.72 -6.39 16.98
N CYS A 79 9.88 -6.48 17.64
CA CYS A 79 10.61 -7.75 17.77
C CYS A 79 9.84 -8.82 18.55
N GLU A 80 9.07 -8.40 19.55
CA GLU A 80 8.33 -9.29 20.43
C GLU A 80 7.12 -9.89 19.72
N ASP A 81 6.37 -9.04 18.99
CA ASP A 81 5.25 -9.49 18.15
C ASP A 81 5.72 -10.41 17.03
N LEU A 82 6.85 -10.10 16.40
CA LEU A 82 7.41 -10.93 15.33
C LEU A 82 7.88 -12.29 15.86
N LYS A 83 8.42 -12.33 17.09
CA LYS A 83 8.76 -13.58 17.78
C LYS A 83 7.52 -14.39 18.15
N PHE A 84 6.43 -13.73 18.56
CA PHE A 84 5.16 -14.37 18.86
C PHE A 84 4.53 -15.00 17.60
N MET A 85 4.58 -14.31 16.46
CA MET A 85 4.02 -14.81 15.20
C MET A 85 4.87 -15.91 14.55
N LEU A 86 6.20 -15.76 14.53
CA LEU A 86 7.11 -16.67 13.81
C LEU A 86 7.67 -17.79 14.70
N GLY A 87 7.60 -17.70 16.02
CA GLY A 87 8.13 -18.67 16.97
C GLY A 87 9.67 -18.66 17.13
N PHE A 88 10.39 -18.05 16.19
CA PHE A 88 11.83 -17.77 16.30
C PHE A 88 12.08 -16.27 16.34
N LYS A 89 13.21 -15.86 16.93
CA LYS A 89 13.62 -14.45 17.01
C LYS A 89 14.48 -14.11 15.80
N PRO A 90 13.94 -13.50 14.73
CA PRO A 90 14.78 -13.02 13.63
C PRO A 90 15.79 -11.99 14.17
N ASN A 91 16.99 -12.02 13.61
CA ASN A 91 18.08 -11.15 14.06
C ASN A 91 17.76 -9.68 13.77
N PHE A 92 18.12 -8.77 14.68
CA PHE A 92 17.82 -7.33 14.61
C PHE A 92 18.32 -6.67 13.32
N TYR A 93 19.44 -7.18 12.80
CA TYR A 93 19.99 -6.80 11.49
C TYR A 93 18.99 -7.03 10.35
N TRP A 94 18.23 -8.12 10.35
CA TRP A 94 17.26 -8.41 9.29
C TRP A 94 16.04 -7.48 9.34
N GLN A 95 15.57 -7.19 10.56
CA GLN A 95 14.43 -6.30 10.79
C GLN A 95 14.74 -4.85 10.39
N ILE A 96 15.92 -4.36 10.76
CA ILE A 96 16.37 -3.03 10.34
C ILE A 96 16.69 -3.01 8.86
N THR A 97 17.31 -4.07 8.32
CA THR A 97 17.62 -4.12 6.89
C THR A 97 16.35 -3.97 6.07
N TRP A 98 15.25 -4.61 6.46
CA TRP A 98 13.98 -4.46 5.73
C TRP A 98 13.25 -3.14 5.99
N CYS A 99 13.25 -2.62 7.21
CA CYS A 99 12.62 -1.32 7.54
C CYS A 99 13.41 -0.09 7.07
N PHE A 100 14.72 -0.21 6.87
CA PHE A 100 15.59 0.92 6.53
C PHE A 100 16.06 0.88 5.08
N PHE A 101 16.35 -0.30 4.51
CA PHE A 101 16.70 -0.36 3.09
C PHE A 101 15.48 -0.10 2.20
N GLY A 102 14.26 -0.41 2.65
CA GLY A 102 13.03 -0.04 1.93
C GLY A 102 12.96 1.47 1.60
N PRO A 103 12.92 2.36 2.60
CA PRO A 103 12.86 3.81 2.35
C PRO A 103 14.14 4.36 1.69
N VAL A 104 15.32 3.80 1.96
CA VAL A 104 16.58 4.26 1.34
C VAL A 104 16.65 3.91 -0.16
N ILE A 105 16.23 2.70 -0.56
CA ILE A 105 16.18 2.29 -1.97
C ILE A 105 15.16 3.13 -2.74
N LEU A 106 14.03 3.45 -2.12
CA LEU A 106 13.01 4.32 -2.72
C LEU A 106 13.48 5.78 -2.82
N SER A 107 14.12 6.33 -1.79
CA SER A 107 14.68 7.70 -1.80
C SER A 107 15.77 7.89 -2.86
N VAL A 108 16.54 6.83 -3.16
CA VAL A 108 17.55 6.83 -4.23
C VAL A 108 16.89 6.79 -5.61
N SER A 109 15.73 6.13 -5.76
CA SER A 109 14.99 6.09 -7.02
C SER A 109 14.43 7.46 -7.42
N ASP A 110 13.95 8.27 -6.47
CA ASP A 110 13.48 9.64 -6.75
C ASP A 110 14.63 10.57 -7.22
N ASN A 111 15.84 10.41 -6.67
CA ASN A 111 17.03 11.16 -7.10
C ASN A 111 17.50 10.84 -8.53
N LEU A 112 17.09 9.69 -9.09
CA LEU A 112 17.49 9.26 -10.44
C LEU A 112 16.53 9.76 -11.52
N ILE A 113 15.37 10.32 -11.13
CA ILE A 113 14.35 10.89 -12.02
C ILE A 113 14.58 12.40 -12.22
N GLU A 114 15.36 13.05 -11.35
CA GLU A 114 15.74 14.47 -11.45
C GLU A 114 17.06 14.74 -12.22
N ILE A 115 17.75 13.71 -12.74
CA ILE A 115 18.98 13.86 -13.55
C ILE A 115 18.72 13.55 -15.03
#